data_AF-A0A1G7DY03-F1
#
_entry.id   AF-A0A1G7DY03-F1
#
_cell.length_a   1.000
_cell.length_b   1.000
_cell.length_c   1.000
_cell.angle_alpha   90.00
_cell.angle_beta   90.00
_cell.angle_gamma   90.00
#
_symmetry.space_group_name_H-M   'P 1'
#
loop_
_entity.id
_entity.type
_entity.pdbx_description
1 polymer ?
#
loop_
_entity_poly.entity_id
_entity_poly.type
_entity_poly.pdbx_seq_one_letter_code
_entity_poly.pdbx_strand_id
1 'polypeptide(L)'
;MPQPLKNSIAFWIAPGGEIHRVPSCHIEYVIDHPNLFGMSEDRLRTIYEEHNEPWRCEGLARGKIIRQLISQGWIRVRRYSGEYAVNVRAYDTTCKNILSSFVQQLTSEGFDGRYEEDQYMPLAIRVLARAPDQDPQTQIRIRLNDLLPSEV
;
A
#
# COMPACT_ATOMS: atom_id res chain seq x y z
N MET A 1 -16.48 12.81 18.62
CA MET A 1 -15.00 12.77 18.67
C MET A 1 -14.52 11.79 17.62
N PRO A 2 -13.47 12.11 16.86
CA PRO A 2 -12.91 11.19 15.87
C PRO A 2 -12.34 9.95 16.56
N GLN A 3 -12.29 8.81 15.87
CA GLN A 3 -11.92 7.52 16.48
C GLN A 3 -10.51 7.09 16.06
N PRO A 4 -9.66 6.61 16.98
CA PRO A 4 -8.33 6.12 16.61
C PRO A 4 -8.44 4.91 15.68
N LEU A 5 -7.52 4.81 14.73
CA LEU A 5 -7.41 3.68 13.82
C LEU A 5 -7.04 2.40 14.59
N LYS A 6 -8.06 1.59 14.96
CA LYS A 6 -7.88 0.25 15.53
C LYS A 6 -8.17 -0.83 14.49
N ASN A 7 -7.20 -1.74 14.32
CA ASN A 7 -7.21 -2.94 13.48
C ASN A 7 -7.27 -2.76 11.95
N SER A 8 -6.34 -3.42 11.26
CA SER A 8 -6.35 -3.93 9.87
C SER A 8 -6.92 -3.04 8.75
N ILE A 9 -6.63 -1.74 8.75
CA ILE A 9 -6.95 -0.88 7.62
C ILE A 9 -5.87 -1.00 6.54
N ALA A 10 -6.30 -0.90 5.29
CA ALA A 10 -5.44 -1.00 4.12
C ALA A 10 -5.65 0.21 3.22
N PHE A 11 -4.60 0.58 2.49
CA PHE A 11 -4.66 1.60 1.45
C PHE A 11 -3.89 1.16 0.21
N TRP A 12 -4.35 1.65 -0.92
CA TRP A 12 -3.59 1.78 -2.15
C TRP A 12 -3.35 3.27 -2.40
N ILE A 13 -2.12 3.65 -2.71
CA ILE A 13 -1.81 5.02 -3.14
C ILE A 13 -1.39 4.96 -4.60
N ALA A 14 -2.10 5.72 -5.43
CA ALA A 14 -1.84 5.81 -6.85
C ALA A 14 -0.46 6.47 -7.11
N PRO A 15 0.16 6.24 -8.27
CA PRO A 15 1.42 6.90 -8.64
C PRO A 15 1.33 8.43 -8.62
N GLY A 16 0.13 9.00 -8.80
CA GLY A 16 -0.15 10.43 -8.70
C GLY A 16 -0.38 10.95 -7.28
N GLY A 17 -0.37 10.08 -6.26
CA GLY A 17 -0.57 10.45 -4.86
C GLY A 17 -2.01 10.32 -4.34
N GLU A 18 -2.98 9.95 -5.18
CA GLU A 18 -4.36 9.71 -4.74
C GLU A 18 -4.44 8.49 -3.82
N ILE A 19 -5.13 8.63 -2.68
CA ILE A 19 -5.19 7.60 -1.63
C ILE A 19 -6.55 6.91 -1.66
N HIS A 20 -6.54 5.61 -1.91
CA HIS A 20 -7.71 4.75 -1.92
C HIS A 20 -7.72 3.87 -0.68
N ARG A 21 -8.70 4.09 0.20
CA ARG A 21 -8.92 3.24 1.37
C ARG A 21 -9.52 1.89 0.94
N VAL A 22 -8.95 0.83 1.49
CA VAL A 22 -9.36 -0.56 1.27
C VAL A 22 -10.00 -1.08 2.56
N PRO A 23 -11.32 -1.35 2.57
CA PRO A 23 -12.03 -1.77 3.79
C PRO A 23 -11.60 -3.12 4.34
N SER A 24 -11.26 -4.09 3.48
CA SER A 24 -10.96 -5.48 3.85
C SER A 24 -9.64 -5.98 3.27
N CYS A 25 -9.60 -6.20 1.96
CA CYS A 25 -8.55 -6.94 1.28
C CYS A 25 -8.04 -6.21 0.03
N HIS A 26 -6.72 -6.03 -0.06
CA HIS A 26 -6.07 -5.31 -1.17
C HIS A 26 -6.39 -5.92 -2.53
N ILE A 27 -6.47 -7.26 -2.63
CA ILE A 27 -6.69 -7.93 -3.91
C ILE A 27 -8.17 -7.88 -4.32
N GLU A 28 -9.09 -8.05 -3.37
CA GLU A 28 -10.53 -7.89 -3.65
C GLU A 28 -10.80 -6.49 -4.19
N TYR A 29 -10.22 -5.45 -3.60
CA TYR A 29 -10.38 -4.09 -4.08
C TYR A 29 -9.85 -3.88 -5.52
N VAL A 30 -8.75 -4.56 -5.89
CA VAL A 30 -8.24 -4.52 -7.28
C VAL A 30 -9.18 -5.25 -8.23
N ILE A 31 -9.73 -6.39 -7.80
CA ILE A 31 -10.66 -7.19 -8.59
C ILE A 31 -12.00 -6.47 -8.77
N ASP A 32 -12.47 -5.76 -7.75
CA ASP A 32 -13.74 -5.04 -7.78
C ASP A 32 -13.62 -3.69 -8.53
N HIS A 33 -12.40 -3.15 -8.65
CA HIS A 33 -12.12 -1.89 -9.35
C HIS A 33 -10.97 -2.00 -10.37
N PRO A 34 -10.99 -2.94 -11.33
CA PRO A 34 -9.83 -3.24 -12.16
C PRO A 34 -9.40 -2.02 -13.01
N ASN A 35 -10.37 -1.24 -13.50
CA ASN A 35 -10.11 -0.03 -14.30
C ASN A 35 -9.30 1.03 -13.55
N LEU A 36 -9.49 1.17 -12.24
CA LEU A 36 -8.73 2.10 -11.41
C LEU A 36 -7.23 1.77 -11.46
N PHE A 37 -6.91 0.47 -11.50
CA PHE A 37 -5.55 -0.04 -11.52
C PHE A 37 -4.99 -0.22 -12.94
N GLY A 38 -5.72 0.20 -13.98
CA GLY A 38 -5.33 -0.05 -15.37
C GLY A 38 -5.29 -1.54 -15.72
N MET A 39 -6.10 -2.35 -15.02
CA MET A 39 -6.28 -3.78 -15.28
C MET A 39 -7.66 -4.04 -15.87
N SER A 40 -7.84 -5.21 -16.48
CA SER A 40 -9.15 -5.75 -16.85
C SER A 40 -9.45 -7.01 -16.05
N GLU A 41 -10.72 -7.35 -15.90
CA GLU A 41 -11.13 -8.61 -15.29
C GLU A 41 -10.53 -9.80 -16.03
N ASP A 42 -10.55 -9.79 -17.37
CA ASP A 42 -9.95 -10.84 -18.19
C ASP A 42 -8.46 -11.01 -17.87
N ARG A 43 -7.72 -9.90 -17.76
CA ARG A 43 -6.29 -9.95 -17.42
C ARG A 43 -6.07 -10.54 -16.02
N LEU A 44 -6.91 -10.18 -15.06
CA LEU A 44 -6.84 -10.73 -13.71
C LEU A 44 -7.13 -12.23 -13.73
N ARG A 45 -8.17 -12.67 -14.45
CA ARG A 45 -8.54 -14.08 -14.58
C ARG A 45 -7.43 -14.91 -15.21
N THR A 46 -6.82 -14.40 -16.29
CA THR A 46 -5.65 -15.05 -16.90
C THR A 46 -4.52 -15.26 -15.89
N ILE A 47 -4.25 -14.30 -15.01
CA ILE A 47 -3.20 -14.46 -13.98
C ILE A 47 -3.56 -15.58 -12.99
N TYR A 48 -4.81 -15.71 -12.58
CA TYR A 48 -5.25 -16.81 -11.71
C TYR A 48 -5.14 -18.17 -12.41
N GLU A 49 -5.54 -18.24 -13.68
CA GLU A 49 -5.44 -19.45 -14.51
C GLU A 49 -3.99 -19.88 -14.74
N GLU A 50 -3.08 -18.94 -15.03
CA GLU A 50 -1.64 -19.19 -15.19
C GLU A 50 -1.01 -19.86 -13.95
N HIS A 51 -1.58 -19.60 -12.76
CA HIS A 51 -1.13 -20.18 -11.50
C HIS A 51 -1.96 -21.40 -11.06
N ASN A 52 -2.96 -21.83 -11.83
CA ASN A 52 -3.93 -22.87 -11.46
C ASN A 52 -4.61 -22.59 -10.10
N GLU A 53 -4.83 -21.32 -9.77
CA GLU A 53 -5.45 -20.90 -8.51
C GLU A 53 -6.92 -20.54 -8.73
N PRO A 54 -7.84 -20.91 -7.82
CA PRO A 54 -9.23 -20.47 -7.91
C PRO A 54 -9.35 -18.94 -7.91
N TRP A 55 -10.32 -18.43 -8.65
CA TRP A 55 -10.60 -16.98 -8.70
C TRP A 55 -10.78 -16.40 -7.29
N ARG A 56 -10.13 -15.26 -7.02
CA ARG A 56 -10.07 -14.58 -5.71
C ARG A 56 -9.40 -15.37 -4.58
N CYS A 57 -8.75 -16.50 -4.87
CA CYS A 57 -7.98 -17.23 -3.86
C CYS A 57 -6.73 -16.44 -3.43
N GLU A 58 -6.32 -16.67 -2.19
CA GLU A 58 -5.04 -16.23 -1.66
C GLU A 58 -3.93 -17.14 -2.20
N GLY A 59 -2.86 -16.57 -2.76
CA GLY A 59 -1.82 -17.38 -3.40
C GLY A 59 -0.80 -16.59 -4.25
N LEU A 60 -0.17 -17.32 -5.16
CA LEU A 60 0.83 -16.84 -6.10
C LEU A 60 0.25 -15.79 -7.07
N ALA A 61 -0.99 -15.97 -7.54
CA ALA A 61 -1.66 -15.03 -8.43
C ALA A 61 -1.80 -13.65 -7.77
N ARG A 62 -2.23 -13.60 -6.51
CA ARG A 62 -2.26 -12.36 -5.72
C ARG A 62 -0.89 -11.72 -5.62
N GLY A 63 0.13 -12.52 -5.29
CA GLY A 63 1.51 -12.05 -5.19
C GLY A 63 2.00 -11.42 -6.50
N LYS A 64 1.67 -12.03 -7.64
CA LYS A 64 1.99 -11.52 -8.98
C LYS A 64 1.28 -10.20 -9.28
N ILE A 65 -0.03 -10.12 -9.02
CA ILE A 65 -0.84 -8.91 -9.24
C ILE A 65 -0.30 -7.75 -8.40
N ILE A 66 -0.07 -7.97 -7.10
CA ILE A 66 0.50 -6.94 -6.21
C ILE A 66 1.85 -6.46 -6.72
N ARG A 67 2.78 -7.37 -7.04
CA ARG A 67 4.11 -7.00 -7.56
C ARG A 67 4.01 -6.21 -8.87
N GLN A 68 3.09 -6.59 -9.75
CA GLN A 68 2.83 -5.86 -10.99
C GLN A 68 2.37 -4.43 -10.69
N LEU A 69 1.38 -4.22 -9.82
CA LEU A 69 0.93 -2.89 -9.43
C LEU A 69 2.04 -2.05 -8.80
N ILE A 70 2.81 -2.64 -7.88
CA ILE A 70 3.96 -1.95 -7.28
C ILE A 70 4.97 -1.54 -8.36
N SER A 71 5.28 -2.41 -9.33
CA SER A 71 6.19 -2.08 -10.44
C SER A 71 5.71 -0.92 -11.33
N GLN A 72 4.39 -0.72 -11.38
CA GLN A 72 3.73 0.39 -12.08
C GLN A 72 3.71 1.69 -11.25
N GLY A 73 4.20 1.65 -10.00
CA GLY A 73 4.33 2.82 -9.12
C GLY A 73 3.24 2.96 -8.08
N TRP A 74 2.31 2.00 -7.98
CA TRP A 74 1.37 1.96 -6.86
C TRP A 74 2.11 1.70 -5.54
N ILE A 75 1.57 2.22 -4.45
CA ILE A 75 2.08 1.97 -3.09
C ILE A 75 1.01 1.21 -2.31
N ARG A 76 1.39 0.08 -1.72
CA ARG A 76 0.51 -0.70 -0.85
C ARG A 76 0.81 -0.37 0.60
N VAL A 77 -0.18 0.10 1.36
CA VAL A 77 -0.06 0.34 2.82
C VAL A 77 -1.00 -0.60 3.57
N ARG A 78 -0.53 -1.25 4.63
CA ARG A 78 -1.35 -2.06 5.55
C ARG A 78 -1.02 -1.69 6.99
N ARG A 79 -2.03 -1.33 7.77
CA ARG A 79 -1.92 -1.11 9.21
C ARG A 79 -2.08 -2.44 9.95
N TYR A 80 -1.04 -2.89 10.63
CA TYR A 80 -1.09 -3.94 11.65
C TYR A 80 -1.27 -3.31 13.02
N SER A 81 -1.31 -4.06 14.14
CA SER A 81 -1.46 -3.46 15.47
C SER A 81 -0.25 -2.62 15.92
N GLY A 82 0.96 -2.98 15.49
CA GLY A 82 2.21 -2.34 15.92
C GLY A 82 3.05 -1.68 14.83
N GLU A 83 2.59 -1.68 13.58
CA GLU A 83 3.29 -1.00 12.48
C GLU A 83 2.38 -0.79 11.26
N TYR A 84 2.82 0.08 10.36
CA TYR A 84 2.38 0.12 8.97
C TYR A 84 3.38 -0.62 8.10
N ALA A 85 2.95 -1.64 7.39
CA ALA A 85 3.75 -2.26 6.33
C ALA A 85 3.47 -1.57 5.00
N VAL A 86 4.53 -1.08 4.36
CA VAL A 86 4.46 -0.35 3.09
C VAL A 86 5.25 -1.11 2.04
N ASN A 87 4.69 -1.29 0.85
CA ASN A 87 5.41 -1.85 -0.29
C ASN A 87 5.50 -0.79 -1.38
N VAL A 88 6.70 -0.57 -1.87
CA VAL A 88 7.02 0.47 -2.87
C VAL A 88 7.91 -0.09 -3.96
N ARG A 89 7.87 0.52 -5.14
CA ARG A 89 8.81 0.19 -6.23
C ARG A 89 10.24 0.59 -5.90
N ALA A 90 10.38 1.80 -5.34
CA ALA A 90 11.63 2.44 -4.97
C ALA A 90 11.34 3.44 -3.84
N TYR A 91 12.31 3.67 -2.96
CA TYR A 91 12.23 4.68 -1.91
C TYR A 91 13.04 5.93 -2.30
N ASP A 92 12.56 6.62 -3.33
CA ASP A 92 13.13 7.86 -3.87
C ASP A 92 12.39 9.11 -3.34
N THR A 93 12.79 10.30 -3.79
CA THR A 93 12.17 11.57 -3.39
C THR A 93 10.68 11.62 -3.73
N THR A 94 10.26 11.08 -4.87
CA THR A 94 8.85 11.04 -5.26
C THR A 94 8.04 10.18 -4.30
N CYS A 95 8.54 8.98 -3.98
CA CYS A 95 7.91 8.10 -3.00
C CYS A 95 7.83 8.74 -1.61
N LYS A 96 8.90 9.40 -1.16
CA LYS A 96 8.93 10.13 0.12
C LYS A 96 7.87 11.23 0.17
N ASN A 97 7.71 12.01 -0.92
CA ASN A 97 6.71 13.06 -0.98
C ASN A 97 5.29 12.49 -0.90
N ILE A 98 4.98 11.42 -1.65
CA ILE A 98 3.69 10.75 -1.60
C ILE A 98 3.41 10.21 -0.19
N LEU A 99 4.40 9.55 0.43
CA LEU A 99 4.25 9.03 1.78
C LEU A 99 4.11 10.16 2.82
N SER A 100 4.80 11.28 2.64
CA SER A 100 4.66 12.45 3.51
C SER A 100 3.24 13.03 3.43
N SER A 101 2.69 13.23 2.23
CA SER A 101 1.30 13.66 2.05
C SER A 101 0.31 12.65 2.66
N PHE A 102 0.53 11.35 2.47
CA PHE A 102 -0.27 10.31 3.10
C PHE A 102 -0.23 10.38 4.63
N VAL A 103 0.96 10.50 5.23
CA VAL A 103 1.12 10.56 6.68
C VAL A 103 0.50 11.84 7.24
N GLN A 104 0.66 12.98 6.57
CA GLN A 104 0.01 14.22 6.95
C GLN A 104 -1.51 14.07 6.95
N GLN A 105 -2.10 13.51 5.88
CA GLN A 105 -3.55 13.27 5.83
C GLN A 105 -3.98 12.29 6.91
N LEU A 106 -3.23 11.21 7.13
CA LEU A 106 -3.52 10.17 8.13
C LEU A 106 -3.58 10.70 9.57
N THR A 107 -2.72 11.66 9.92
CA THR A 107 -2.61 12.20 11.29
C THR A 107 -3.45 13.45 11.53
N SER A 108 -3.80 14.21 10.48
CA SER A 108 -4.55 15.47 10.61
C SER A 108 -6.05 15.34 10.28
N GLU A 109 -6.37 14.92 9.06
CA GLU A 109 -7.74 14.80 8.56
C GLU A 109 -8.34 13.41 8.85
N GLY A 110 -7.47 12.39 8.81
CA GLY A 110 -7.85 11.00 8.86
C GLY A 110 -8.57 10.52 7.60
N PHE A 111 -9.11 9.31 7.68
CA PHE A 111 -9.95 8.66 6.67
C PHE A 111 -11.22 8.14 7.33
N ASP A 112 -12.39 8.50 6.81
CA ASP A 112 -13.72 8.12 7.34
C ASP A 112 -13.89 8.45 8.84
N GLY A 113 -13.39 9.62 9.27
CA GLY A 113 -13.45 10.07 10.66
C GLY A 113 -12.50 9.30 11.61
N ARG A 114 -11.52 8.58 11.05
CA ARG A 114 -10.48 7.86 11.79
C ARG A 114 -9.08 8.36 11.44
N TYR A 115 -8.23 8.53 12.42
CA TYR A 115 -6.88 9.08 12.26
C TYR A 115 -5.87 8.24 13.06
N GLU A 116 -4.59 8.38 12.74
CA GLU A 116 -3.52 7.81 13.54
C GLU A 116 -3.05 8.82 14.58
N GLU A 117 -3.24 8.48 15.85
CA GLU A 117 -2.80 9.30 16.99
C GLU A 117 -1.31 9.13 17.26
N ASP A 118 -0.77 7.92 17.06
CA ASP A 118 0.61 7.60 17.36
C ASP A 118 1.54 8.03 16.20
N GLN A 119 2.07 9.24 16.27
CA GLN A 119 3.04 9.77 15.32
C GLN A 119 4.39 9.02 15.37
N TYR A 120 4.64 8.20 16.38
CA TYR A 120 5.85 7.37 16.47
C TYR A 120 5.62 5.95 15.93
N MET A 121 4.41 5.65 15.45
CA MET A 121 4.06 4.35 14.86
C MET A 121 5.08 3.98 13.76
N PRO A 122 5.68 2.78 13.81
CA PRO A 122 6.66 2.38 12.81
C PRO A 122 6.06 2.25 11.42
N LEU A 123 6.79 2.75 10.41
CA LEU A 123 6.56 2.54 8.99
C LEU A 123 7.64 1.58 8.47
N ALA A 124 7.27 0.32 8.25
CA ALA A 124 8.13 -0.71 7.67
C ALA A 124 7.99 -0.72 6.15
N ILE A 125 8.86 0.02 5.47
CA ILE A 125 8.90 0.15 4.01
C ILE A 125 9.72 -0.99 3.43
N ARG A 126 9.12 -1.75 2.53
CA ARG A 126 9.76 -2.81 1.73
C ARG A 126 9.84 -2.36 0.28
N VAL A 127 11.07 -2.26 -0.22
CA VAL A 127 11.31 -1.95 -1.63
C VAL A 127 11.25 -3.24 -2.43
N LEU A 128 10.33 -3.32 -3.40
CA LEU A 128 10.22 -4.41 -4.35
C LEU A 128 10.87 -3.95 -5.66
N ALA A 129 12.18 -4.18 -5.78
CA ALA A 129 12.97 -3.80 -6.95
C ALA A 129 12.43 -4.41 -8.26
N ARG A 130 12.75 -3.78 -9.39
CA ARG A 130 12.21 -4.10 -10.72
C ARG A 130 12.65 -5.46 -11.33
N ALA A 131 13.57 -6.20 -10.72
CA ALA A 131 14.19 -7.39 -11.33
C ALA A 131 13.65 -8.71 -10.75
N PRO A 132 13.36 -9.73 -11.59
CA PRO A 132 12.73 -10.97 -11.15
C PRO A 132 13.64 -11.97 -10.39
N ASP A 133 14.98 -11.81 -10.43
CA ASP A 133 15.93 -12.83 -9.95
C ASP A 133 16.92 -12.37 -8.87
N GLN A 134 16.65 -11.28 -8.14
CA GLN A 134 17.45 -10.90 -6.98
C GLN A 134 16.62 -10.59 -5.74
N ASP A 135 17.02 -11.17 -4.60
CA ASP A 135 16.76 -10.60 -3.29
C ASP A 135 17.82 -9.50 -3.06
N PRO A 136 17.39 -8.23 -2.99
CA PRO A 136 17.40 -7.63 -1.68
C PRO A 136 16.12 -6.82 -1.46
N GLN A 137 15.19 -7.37 -0.69
CA GLN A 137 14.18 -6.58 0.00
C GLN A 137 14.91 -5.60 0.92
N THR A 138 15.22 -4.40 0.41
CA THR A 138 15.70 -3.33 1.28
C THR A 138 14.52 -2.96 2.16
N GLN A 139 14.64 -3.30 3.43
CA GLN A 139 13.69 -2.90 4.45
C GLN A 139 14.20 -1.62 5.10
N ILE A 140 13.37 -0.58 5.02
CA ILE A 140 13.61 0.70 5.66
C ILE A 140 12.58 0.82 6.76
N ARG A 141 13.03 1.10 7.99
CA ARG A 141 12.15 1.30 9.13
C ARG A 141 12.32 2.74 9.61
N ILE A 142 11.26 3.50 9.50
CA ILE A 142 11.15 4.88 9.99
C ILE A 142 9.90 4.98 10.87
N ARG A 143 9.64 6.15 11.42
CA ARG A 143 8.41 6.50 12.15
C ARG A 143 7.58 7.47 11.32
N LEU A 144 6.29 7.60 11.64
CA LEU A 144 5.43 8.55 10.92
C LEU A 144 5.94 10.00 11.04
N ASN A 145 6.42 10.40 12.22
CA ASN A 145 6.96 11.73 12.45
C ASN A 145 8.22 12.04 11.62
N ASP A 146 8.97 11.05 11.15
CA ASP A 146 10.12 11.24 10.25
C ASP A 146 9.68 11.74 8.85
N LEU A 147 8.39 11.63 8.52
CA LEU A 147 7.79 12.08 7.26
C LEU A 147 6.92 13.32 7.42
N LEU A 148 6.69 13.79 8.66
CA LEU A 148 5.96 15.03 8.91
C LEU A 148 6.91 16.23 8.70
N PRO A 149 6.41 17.37 8.21
CA PRO A 149 7.21 18.58 8.18
C PRO A 149 7.66 18.93 9.60
N SER A 150 8.92 19.31 9.77
CA SER A 150 9.40 19.84 11.04
C SER A 150 8.59 21.09 11.40
N GLU A 151 8.06 21.17 12.62
CA GLU A 151 7.46 22.39 13.13
C GLU A 151 8.52 23.50 13.06
N VAL A 152 8.20 24.59 12.34
CA VAL A 152 9.05 25.79 12.20
C VAL A 152 8.83 26.71 13.39
#